data_AF-A0A2P2GLB1-F1
#
_entry.id   AF-A0A2P2GLB1-F1
#
_cell.length_a   1.000
_cell.length_b   1.000
_cell.length_c   1.000
_cell.angle_alpha   90.00
_cell.angle_beta   90.00
_cell.angle_gamma   90.00
#
_symmetry.space_group_name_H-M   'P 1'
#
loop_
_entity.id
_entity.type
_entity.pdbx_description
1 polymer ?
#
loop_
_entity_poly.entity_id
_entity_poly.type
_entity_poly.pdbx_seq_one_letter_code
_entity_poly.pdbx_strand_id
1 'polypeptide(L)'
;MADHFTGTPAPVPPPALPAPLSDETRGLVLQLADGLSRLRPEAAMSDGIRLARALVLAEQLHGPTEAAYTAEQALLAALPPVQPGQTRGEYAAQLHLIAQGVTL
;
A
#
# COMPACT_ATOMS: atom_id res chain seq x y z
N MET A 1 31.69 23.82 -35.61
CA MET A 1 32.51 22.73 -35.03
C MET A 1 31.82 22.30 -33.75
N ALA A 2 31.48 21.02 -33.66
CA ALA A 2 30.70 20.45 -32.57
C ALA A 2 31.64 19.92 -31.48
N ASP A 3 31.44 20.35 -30.23
CA ASP A 3 32.13 19.79 -29.09
C ASP A 3 31.29 18.67 -28.47
N HIS A 4 31.90 17.49 -28.43
CA HIS A 4 31.32 16.23 -27.96
C HIS A 4 31.25 16.19 -26.42
N PHE A 5 30.04 16.12 -25.88
CA PHE A 5 29.76 15.90 -24.46
C PHE A 5 30.10 14.44 -24.10
N THR A 6 31.25 14.21 -23.47
CA THR A 6 31.68 12.88 -23.01
C THR A 6 31.45 12.79 -21.50
N GLY A 7 30.18 12.78 -21.09
CA GLY A 7 29.79 12.49 -19.71
C GLY A 7 29.53 11.00 -19.56
N THR A 8 30.40 10.27 -18.87
CA THR A 8 30.12 8.88 -18.45
C THR A 8 28.84 8.88 -17.60
N PRO A 9 27.80 8.11 -17.96
CA PRO A 9 26.61 8.05 -17.12
C PRO A 9 27.01 7.47 -15.76
N ALA A 10 26.67 8.20 -14.69
CA ALA A 10 26.84 7.71 -13.33
C ALA A 10 26.09 6.37 -13.17
N PRO A 11 26.62 5.40 -12.41
CA PRO A 11 25.92 4.16 -12.16
C PRO A 11 24.58 4.49 -11.50
N VAL A 12 23.49 4.10 -12.17
CA VAL A 12 22.15 4.13 -11.56
C VAL A 12 22.21 3.23 -10.32
N PRO A 13 21.80 3.71 -9.13
CA PRO A 13 21.73 2.86 -7.97
C PRO A 13 20.78 1.68 -8.29
N PRO A 14 21.08 0.46 -7.80
CA PRO A 14 20.16 -0.66 -7.95
C PRO A 14 18.81 -0.28 -7.33
N PRO A 15 17.68 -0.77 -7.88
CA PRO A 15 16.37 -0.55 -7.27
C PRO A 15 16.45 -1.02 -5.81
N ALA A 16 16.20 -0.10 -4.87
CA ALA A 16 16.16 -0.44 -3.46
C ALA A 16 15.10 -1.55 -3.28
N LEU A 17 15.50 -2.66 -2.66
CA LEU A 17 14.54 -3.66 -2.21
C LEU A 17 13.50 -2.94 -1.35
N PRO A 18 12.19 -3.21 -1.52
CA PRO A 18 11.17 -2.54 -0.72
C PRO A 18 11.48 -2.79 0.76
N ALA A 19 11.61 -1.69 1.52
CA ALA A 19 11.85 -1.77 2.94
C ALA A 19 10.73 -2.58 3.61
N PRO A 20 11.03 -3.40 4.62
CA PRO A 20 10.00 -4.10 5.36
C PRO A 20 9.02 -3.08 5.95
N LEU A 21 7.72 -3.41 5.92
CA LEU A 21 6.69 -2.57 6.52
C LEU A 21 6.99 -2.33 8.01
N SER A 22 6.75 -1.11 8.48
CA SER A 22 6.72 -0.84 9.92
C SER A 22 5.64 -1.68 10.59
N ASP A 23 5.80 -1.95 11.89
CA ASP A 23 4.81 -2.75 12.64
C ASP A 23 3.42 -2.08 12.65
N GLU A 24 3.37 -0.75 12.73
CA GLU A 24 2.13 0.01 12.64
C GLU A 24 1.45 -0.17 11.27
N THR A 25 2.19 0.04 10.18
CA THR A 25 1.65 -0.12 8.82
C THR A 25 1.20 -1.57 8.59
N ARG A 26 1.98 -2.56 9.07
CA ARG A 26 1.59 -3.97 9.01
C ARG A 26 0.28 -4.23 9.76
N GLY A 27 0.11 -3.66 10.95
CA GLY A 27 -1.13 -3.76 11.73
C GLY A 27 -2.34 -3.20 10.99
N LEU A 28 -2.19 -2.01 10.39
CA LEU A 28 -3.25 -1.39 9.59
C LEU A 28 -3.60 -2.19 8.33
N VAL A 29 -2.60 -2.76 7.65
CA VAL A 29 -2.82 -3.66 6.49
C VAL A 29 -3.63 -4.89 6.89
N LEU A 30 -3.28 -5.53 8.01
CA LEU A 30 -4.01 -6.70 8.52
C LEU A 30 -5.44 -6.34 8.93
N GLN A 31 -5.64 -5.21 9.61
CA GLN A 31 -6.96 -4.74 10.00
C GLN A 31 -7.86 -4.46 8.78
N LEU A 32 -7.28 -3.89 7.71
CA LEU A 32 -7.98 -3.71 6.44
C LEU A 32 -8.35 -5.06 5.80
N ALA A 33 -7.40 -5.98 5.71
CA ALA A 33 -7.60 -7.31 5.15
C ALA A 33 -8.74 -8.05 5.87
N ASP A 34 -8.68 -8.07 7.20
CA ASP A 34 -9.70 -8.70 8.03
C ASP A 34 -11.08 -8.03 7.91
N GLY A 35 -11.12 -6.72 7.71
CA GLY A 35 -12.36 -5.99 7.48
C GLY A 35 -13.00 -6.34 6.14
N LEU A 36 -12.19 -6.44 5.08
CA LEU A 36 -12.63 -6.77 3.74
C LEU A 36 -13.06 -8.24 3.60
N SER A 37 -12.35 -9.17 4.26
CA SER A 37 -12.69 -10.59 4.26
C SER A 37 -13.99 -10.89 5.01
N ARG A 38 -14.31 -10.11 6.05
CA ARG A 38 -15.55 -10.27 6.84
C ARG A 38 -16.77 -9.61 6.20
N LEU A 39 -16.62 -8.47 5.52
CA LEU A 39 -17.75 -7.66 5.05
C LEU A 39 -17.98 -7.76 3.54
N ARG A 40 -18.82 -8.73 3.16
CA ARG A 40 -19.17 -9.05 1.76
C ARG A 40 -17.92 -9.34 0.92
N PRO A 41 -17.19 -10.43 1.18
CA PRO A 41 -15.96 -10.75 0.46
C PRO A 41 -16.15 -10.85 -1.06
N GLU A 42 -17.30 -11.34 -1.52
CA GLU A 42 -17.65 -11.47 -2.94
C GLU A 42 -18.01 -10.13 -3.62
N ALA A 43 -18.13 -9.04 -2.87
CA ALA A 43 -18.44 -7.74 -3.47
C ALA A 43 -17.21 -7.20 -4.23
N ALA A 44 -17.48 -6.41 -5.27
CA ALA A 44 -16.43 -5.73 -6.02
C ALA A 44 -15.59 -4.82 -5.11
N MET A 45 -14.27 -4.90 -5.30
CA MET A 45 -13.32 -3.95 -4.76
C MET A 45 -13.19 -2.76 -5.72
N SER A 46 -12.82 -1.59 -5.20
CA SER A 46 -12.54 -0.41 -6.01
C SER A 46 -11.48 0.47 -5.36
N ASP A 47 -10.83 1.32 -6.16
CA ASP A 47 -9.88 2.30 -5.63
C ASP A 47 -10.53 3.26 -4.62
N GLY A 48 -11.81 3.63 -4.82
CA GLY A 48 -12.54 4.42 -3.84
C GLY A 48 -12.65 3.74 -2.47
N ILE A 49 -12.86 2.41 -2.44
CA ILE A 49 -12.86 1.65 -1.18
C ILE A 49 -11.46 1.60 -0.58
N ARG A 50 -10.42 1.37 -1.40
CA ARG A 50 -9.02 1.34 -0.96
C ARG A 50 -8.65 2.66 -0.26
N LEU A 51 -8.88 3.79 -0.92
CA LEU A 51 -8.57 5.12 -0.41
C LEU A 51 -9.39 5.45 0.85
N ALA A 52 -10.71 5.29 0.79
CA ALA A 52 -11.58 5.63 1.92
C ALA A 52 -11.27 4.79 3.17
N ARG A 53 -10.93 3.51 3.01
CA ARG A 53 -10.58 2.66 4.14
C ARG A 53 -9.23 3.00 4.74
N ALA A 54 -8.24 3.39 3.94
CA ALA A 54 -6.95 3.81 4.44
C ALA A 54 -7.07 5.05 5.35
N LEU A 55 -7.82 6.06 4.88
CA LEU A 55 -8.12 7.26 5.66
C LEU A 55 -8.82 6.91 6.98
N VAL A 56 -9.94 6.17 6.91
CA VAL A 56 -10.74 5.82 8.10
C VAL A 56 -9.92 5.07 9.14
N LEU A 57 -9.07 4.13 8.72
CA LEU A 57 -8.25 3.35 9.66
C LEU A 57 -7.16 4.22 10.32
N ALA A 58 -6.52 5.09 9.55
CA ALA A 58 -5.51 5.99 10.08
C ALA A 58 -6.10 7.01 11.08
N GLU A 59 -7.24 7.60 10.76
CA GLU A 59 -7.96 8.50 11.66
C GLU A 59 -8.50 7.78 12.91
N GLN A 60 -8.94 6.52 12.79
CA GLN A 60 -9.37 5.73 13.95
C GLN A 60 -8.24 5.48 14.95
N LEU A 61 -7.00 5.35 14.45
CA LEU A 61 -5.83 5.10 15.28
C LEU A 61 -5.31 6.38 15.96
N HIS A 62 -5.20 7.47 15.21
CA HIS A 62 -4.49 8.68 15.66
C HIS A 62 -5.39 9.91 15.85
N GLY A 63 -6.69 9.79 15.60
CA GLY A 63 -7.61 10.94 15.49
C GLY A 63 -7.32 11.80 14.25
N PRO A 64 -8.05 12.92 14.05
CA PRO A 64 -7.84 13.82 12.92
C PRO A 64 -6.59 14.68 13.12
N THR A 65 -5.41 14.07 13.04
CA THR A 65 -4.10 14.68 13.32
C THR A 65 -3.11 14.43 12.17
N GLU A 66 -1.98 15.15 12.17
CA GLU A 66 -0.88 14.91 11.21
C GLU A 66 -0.33 13.48 11.27
N ALA A 67 -0.44 12.82 12.44
CA ALA A 67 -0.06 11.42 12.59
C ALA A 67 -0.98 10.49 11.78
N ALA A 68 -2.29 10.78 11.72
CA ALA A 68 -3.21 10.05 10.86
C ALA A 68 -2.86 10.24 9.37
N TYR A 69 -2.54 11.47 8.95
CA TYR A 69 -2.10 11.69 7.58
C TYR A 69 -0.83 10.88 7.23
N THR A 70 0.15 10.88 8.12
CA THR A 70 1.38 10.09 7.95
C THR A 70 1.11 8.59 7.88
N ALA A 71 0.25 8.07 8.78
CA ALA A 71 -0.15 6.68 8.79
C ALA A 71 -0.96 6.29 7.55
N GLU A 72 -1.85 7.17 7.06
CA GLU A 72 -2.58 6.98 5.81
C GLU A 72 -1.61 6.87 4.63
N GLN A 73 -0.66 7.78 4.49
CA GLN A 73 0.32 7.75 3.39
C GLN A 73 1.17 6.47 3.43
N ALA A 74 1.63 6.08 4.62
CA ALA A 74 2.39 4.85 4.79
C ALA A 74 1.56 3.60 4.44
N LEU A 75 0.30 3.58 4.85
CA LEU A 75 -0.63 2.52 4.49
C LEU A 75 -0.88 2.49 2.98
N LEU A 76 -1.23 3.62 2.35
CA LEU A 76 -1.47 3.70 0.92
C LEU A 76 -0.26 3.27 0.08
N ALA A 77 0.95 3.60 0.52
CA ALA A 77 2.18 3.14 -0.12
C ALA A 77 2.37 1.61 -0.03
N ALA A 78 1.83 0.97 1.01
CA ALA A 78 1.85 -0.48 1.18
C ALA A 78 0.70 -1.20 0.45
N LEU A 79 -0.37 -0.49 0.08
CA LEU A 79 -1.55 -1.09 -0.55
C LEU A 79 -1.38 -1.21 -2.07
N PRO A 80 -1.52 -2.42 -2.65
CA PRO A 80 -1.43 -2.61 -4.09
C PRO A 80 -2.61 -1.92 -4.80
N PRO A 81 -2.47 -1.56 -6.08
CA PRO A 81 -3.59 -1.09 -6.88
C PRO A 81 -4.67 -2.18 -7.01
N VAL A 82 -5.93 -1.77 -7.02
CA VAL A 82 -7.06 -2.68 -7.21
C VAL A 82 -7.12 -3.12 -8.68
N GLN A 83 -7.20 -4.43 -8.92
CA GLN A 83 -7.29 -4.96 -10.28
C GLN A 83 -8.73 -4.95 -10.81
N PRO A 84 -8.94 -4.83 -12.14
CA PRO A 84 -10.28 -4.94 -12.73
C PRO A 84 -10.95 -6.26 -12.37
N GLY A 85 -12.19 -6.18 -11.87
CA GLY A 85 -12.98 -7.34 -11.47
C GLY A 85 -12.59 -7.96 -10.11
N GLN A 86 -11.57 -7.43 -9.44
CA GLN A 86 -11.12 -7.95 -8.15
C GLN A 86 -12.20 -7.81 -7.09
N THR A 87 -12.43 -8.88 -6.34
CA THR A 87 -13.33 -8.91 -5.18
C THR A 87 -12.61 -8.41 -3.92
N ARG A 88 -13.38 -8.08 -2.88
CA ARG A 88 -12.82 -7.71 -1.58
C ARG A 88 -12.07 -8.86 -0.93
N GLY A 89 -12.54 -10.09 -1.09
CA GLY A 89 -11.89 -11.30 -0.58
C GLY A 89 -10.52 -11.54 -1.23
N GLU A 90 -10.44 -11.41 -2.56
CA GLU A 90 -9.17 -11.52 -3.29
C GLU A 90 -8.18 -10.42 -2.89
N TYR A 91 -8.65 -9.19 -2.75
CA TYR A 91 -7.81 -8.09 -2.26
C TYR A 91 -7.34 -8.35 -0.83
N ALA A 92 -8.21 -8.81 0.07
CA ALA A 92 -7.85 -9.16 1.44
C ALA A 92 -6.78 -10.26 1.51
N ALA A 93 -6.90 -11.31 0.69
CA ALA A 93 -5.88 -12.36 0.61
C ALA A 93 -4.52 -11.80 0.17
N GLN A 94 -4.52 -10.89 -0.81
CA GLN A 94 -3.31 -10.20 -1.25
C GLN A 94 -2.68 -9.37 -0.12
N LEU A 95 -3.50 -8.65 0.67
CA LEU A 95 -3.01 -7.88 1.80
C LEU A 95 -2.39 -8.75 2.91
N HIS A 96 -2.94 -9.94 3.17
CA HIS A 96 -2.33 -10.88 4.11
C HIS A 96 -0.94 -11.34 3.66
N LEU A 97 -0.74 -11.59 2.36
CA LEU A 97 0.57 -11.95 1.81
C LEU A 97 1.58 -10.80 1.99
N ILE A 98 1.16 -9.57 1.71
CA ILE A 98 1.98 -8.37 1.90
C ILE A 98 2.36 -8.20 3.37
N ALA A 99 1.41 -8.38 4.30
CA ALA A 99 1.67 -8.31 5.73
C ALA A 99 2.62 -9.41 6.25
N GLN A 100 2.73 -10.54 5.53
CA GLN A 100 3.70 -11.60 5.79
C GLN A 100 5.08 -11.33 5.19
N GLY A 101 5.23 -10.24 4.43
CA GLY A 101 6.48 -9.89 3.73
C GLY A 101 6.65 -10.61 2.39
N VAL A 102 5.58 -11.19 1.84
CA VAL A 102 5.58 -11.77 0.49
C VAL A 102 5.31 -10.64 -0.49
N THR A 103 6.36 -10.23 -1.21
CA THR A 103 6.24 -9.33 -2.37
C THR A 103 5.76 -10.11 -3.59
N LEU A 104 4.66 -9.67 -4.19
CA LEU A 104 4.09 -10.18 -5.44
C LEU A 104 4.55 -9.36 -6.64
#